data_AF-A0A1I6EDB0-F1
#
_entry.id   AF-A0A1I6EDB0-F1
#
_cell.length_a   1.000
_cell.length_b   1.000
_cell.length_c   1.000
_cell.angle_alpha   90.00
_cell.angle_beta   90.00
_cell.angle_gamma   90.00
#
_symmetry.space_group_name_H-M   'P 1'
#
loop_
_entity.id
_entity.type
_entity.pdbx_description
1 polymer ?
#
loop_
_entity_poly.entity_id
_entity_poly.type
_entity_poly.pdbx_seq_one_letter_code
_entity_poly.pdbx_strand_id
1 'polypeptide(L)'
;MLLRLRYPASDRLPRMKTAAAVAALLLLVTSCSDEPDLPPREMPPAGGQLDYQLGGAYQPDVPVKIVVRDRSKIIDGRRYNICYLNALQTQPVSADGGLDWWRKNHDDLLVKKPGGEVAIDPEWQEGILDISTGDKRNRILEIQKKWIKDCKTSMFKGVEPDNLDSYTRAEGAFDLNATKEFMKAFVKYAHEQGLAVAQKNTAELGSAGKKEIGFDFAITEDCQARDECGTYAEAFGNDFFQIEYTDEGFKKSCADRGGRVSVIRRDRNVVPYGHEDYVYEVCPPTV
;
A
#
# COMPACT_ATOMS: atom_id res chain seq x y z
N MET A 1 10.01 -41.03 -79.55
CA MET A 1 10.49 -40.00 -80.50
C MET A 1 9.32 -39.07 -80.78
N LEU A 2 9.46 -37.77 -80.45
CA LEU A 2 8.62 -36.62 -80.85
C LEU A 2 7.12 -36.65 -80.47
N LEU A 3 6.68 -35.80 -79.53
CA LEU A 3 6.31 -34.37 -79.68
C LEU A 3 4.78 -34.21 -79.85
N ARG A 4 4.17 -33.40 -78.95
CA ARG A 4 3.25 -32.26 -79.24
C ARG A 4 2.02 -32.53 -80.15
N LEU A 5 0.80 -32.04 -79.94
CA LEU A 5 0.24 -30.87 -79.27
C LEU A 5 -1.30 -30.95 -79.41
N ARG A 6 -2.02 -30.33 -78.46
CA ARG A 6 -3.30 -29.59 -78.59
C ARG A 6 -4.62 -30.32 -78.92
N TYR A 7 -5.44 -30.46 -77.86
CA TYR A 7 -6.87 -30.06 -77.68
C TYR A 7 -7.55 -29.28 -78.84
N PRO A 8 -8.90 -29.32 -79.02
CA PRO A 8 -9.86 -29.19 -77.90
C PRO A 8 -11.27 -29.83 -78.02
N ALA A 9 -11.97 -29.69 -76.88
CA ALA A 9 -13.39 -29.31 -76.68
C ALA A 9 -14.54 -30.32 -76.81
N SER A 10 -15.20 -30.44 -75.65
CA SER A 10 -16.66 -30.51 -75.44
C SER A 10 -17.35 -31.82 -75.86
N ASP A 11 -18.28 -32.41 -75.10
CA ASP A 11 -19.26 -31.75 -74.25
C ASP A 11 -19.95 -32.79 -73.33
N ARG A 12 -20.49 -32.27 -72.22
CA ARG A 12 -21.60 -32.79 -71.38
C ARG A 12 -21.33 -33.90 -70.36
N LEU A 13 -21.34 -33.47 -69.10
CA LEU A 13 -21.89 -34.23 -67.97
C LEU A 13 -23.03 -33.42 -67.32
N PRO A 14 -24.13 -34.07 -66.91
CA PRO A 14 -25.28 -33.39 -66.31
C PRO A 14 -25.11 -33.17 -64.81
N ARG A 15 -25.88 -32.18 -64.33
CA ARG A 15 -26.08 -31.70 -62.95
C ARG A 15 -26.14 -32.80 -61.89
N MET A 16 -25.38 -32.62 -60.80
CA MET A 16 -25.76 -33.10 -59.47
C MET A 16 -25.28 -32.13 -58.37
N LYS A 17 -26.27 -31.55 -57.69
CA LYS A 17 -26.34 -31.11 -56.28
C LYS A 17 -25.32 -30.10 -55.77
N THR A 18 -25.78 -28.85 -55.73
CA THR A 18 -25.30 -27.72 -54.92
C THR A 18 -25.29 -28.00 -53.42
N ALA A 19 -24.38 -27.29 -52.74
CA ALA A 19 -24.29 -26.99 -51.31
C ALA A 19 -23.55 -27.99 -50.41
N ALA A 20 -22.22 -27.99 -50.53
CA ALA A 20 -21.32 -28.30 -49.41
C ALA A 20 -20.36 -27.11 -49.24
N ALA A 21 -20.76 -26.13 -48.45
CA ALA A 21 -19.87 -25.10 -47.94
C ALA A 21 -20.45 -24.50 -46.64
N VAL A 22 -19.58 -24.33 -45.66
CA VAL A 22 -19.79 -23.62 -44.39
C VAL A 22 -20.52 -24.42 -43.29
N ALA A 23 -19.86 -25.45 -42.79
CA ALA A 23 -19.87 -25.73 -41.35
C ALA A 23 -18.48 -25.37 -40.82
N ALA A 24 -18.16 -24.07 -40.84
CA ALA A 24 -17.08 -23.56 -40.01
C ALA A 24 -17.49 -23.82 -38.57
N LEU A 25 -16.73 -24.69 -37.90
CA LEU A 25 -16.73 -24.86 -36.46
C LEU A 25 -16.57 -23.49 -35.81
N LEU A 26 -17.68 -22.83 -35.50
CA LEU A 26 -17.78 -21.83 -34.46
C LEU A 26 -17.61 -22.58 -33.13
N LEU A 27 -16.36 -22.97 -32.85
CA LEU A 27 -15.90 -23.13 -31.47
C LEU A 27 -15.98 -21.73 -30.87
N LEU A 28 -17.13 -21.42 -30.29
CA LEU A 28 -17.31 -20.38 -29.29
C LEU A 28 -16.36 -20.71 -28.15
N VAL A 29 -15.12 -20.25 -28.26
CA VAL A 29 -14.23 -20.11 -27.11
C VAL A 29 -14.80 -18.96 -26.31
N THR A 30 -15.84 -19.24 -25.52
CA THR A 30 -16.18 -18.42 -24.36
C THR A 30 -15.01 -18.56 -23.40
N SER A 31 -13.95 -17.80 -23.65
CA SER A 31 -12.92 -17.53 -22.66
C SER A 31 -13.61 -16.69 -21.59
N CYS A 32 -14.21 -17.36 -20.61
CA CYS A 32 -14.37 -16.78 -19.29
C CYS A 32 -12.96 -16.41 -18.87
N SER A 33 -12.62 -15.13 -18.96
CA SER A 33 -11.46 -14.57 -18.28
C SER A 33 -11.82 -14.54 -16.81
N ASP A 34 -11.75 -15.70 -16.14
CA ASP A 34 -11.68 -15.73 -14.70
C ASP A 34 -10.31 -15.14 -14.36
N GLU A 35 -10.30 -13.88 -13.91
CA GLU A 35 -9.11 -13.35 -13.26
C GLU A 35 -8.78 -14.31 -12.10
N PRO A 36 -7.53 -14.79 -11.99
CA PRO A 36 -7.19 -15.71 -10.92
C PRO A 36 -7.49 -15.05 -9.57
N ASP A 37 -8.19 -15.79 -8.70
CA ASP A 37 -8.49 -15.33 -7.34
C ASP A 37 -7.20 -14.87 -6.65
N LEU A 38 -7.26 -13.67 -6.05
CA LEU A 38 -6.14 -13.14 -5.28
C LEU A 38 -5.83 -14.07 -4.10
N PRO A 39 -4.54 -14.23 -3.72
CA PRO A 39 -4.21 -15.02 -2.55
C PRO A 39 -4.89 -14.45 -1.29
N PRO A 40 -5.33 -15.31 -0.34
CA PRO A 40 -5.91 -14.83 0.90
C PRO A 40 -4.87 -14.00 1.66
N ARG A 41 -5.29 -12.83 2.15
CA ARG A 41 -4.50 -11.98 3.04
C ARG A 41 -5.03 -12.09 4.46
N GLU A 42 -4.13 -12.32 5.41
CA GLU A 42 -4.47 -12.42 6.82
C GLU A 42 -4.67 -11.00 7.39
N MET A 43 -5.80 -10.76 8.03
CA MET A 43 -6.04 -9.49 8.73
C MET A 43 -5.29 -9.44 10.06
N PRO A 44 -4.85 -8.25 10.52
CA PRO A 44 -4.37 -8.09 11.88
C PRO A 44 -5.39 -8.62 12.90
N PRO A 45 -4.97 -9.25 14.01
CA PRO A 45 -5.89 -9.65 15.06
C PRO A 45 -6.75 -8.47 15.53
N ALA A 46 -8.07 -8.59 15.41
CA ALA A 46 -9.01 -7.56 15.85
C ALA A 46 -8.80 -7.25 17.35
N GLY A 47 -8.70 -5.96 17.69
CA GLY A 47 -8.38 -5.51 19.06
C GLY A 47 -6.98 -5.93 19.55
N GLY A 48 -6.13 -6.46 18.67
CA GLY A 48 -4.77 -6.87 19.01
C GLY A 48 -3.92 -5.68 19.43
N GLN A 49 -3.19 -5.83 20.54
CA GLN A 49 -2.29 -4.79 21.01
C GLN A 49 -1.15 -4.55 20.00
N LEU A 50 -1.03 -3.32 19.53
CA LEU A 50 0.03 -2.85 18.62
C LEU A 50 1.30 -2.50 19.39
N ASP A 51 2.45 -2.71 18.77
CA ASP A 51 3.70 -2.04 19.12
C ASP A 51 4.39 -1.47 17.87
N TYR A 52 4.73 -0.18 17.93
CA TYR A 52 5.17 0.62 16.79
C TYR A 52 6.67 0.89 16.90
N GLN A 53 7.45 0.06 16.18
CA GLN A 53 8.88 -0.13 16.36
C GLN A 53 9.69 0.39 15.16
N LEU A 54 9.44 1.62 14.72
CA LEU A 54 10.16 2.19 13.58
C LEU A 54 11.56 2.70 13.95
N GLY A 55 11.75 3.22 15.17
CA GLY A 55 13.05 3.68 15.67
C GLY A 55 14.03 2.54 16.01
N GLY A 56 13.56 1.30 16.06
CA GLY A 56 14.39 0.12 16.26
C GLY A 56 13.59 -1.10 16.68
N ALA A 57 14.02 -2.28 16.26
CA ALA A 57 13.39 -3.53 16.64
C ALA A 57 13.80 -3.96 18.06
N TYR A 58 12.83 -4.36 18.87
CA TYR A 58 13.06 -4.94 20.19
C TYR A 58 12.00 -6.01 20.50
N GLN A 59 12.26 -6.81 21.54
CA GLN A 59 11.28 -7.77 22.05
C GLN A 59 10.35 -7.05 23.03
N PRO A 60 9.03 -6.97 22.77
CA PRO A 60 8.10 -6.39 23.73
C PRO A 60 8.08 -7.20 25.04
N ASP A 61 8.10 -6.50 26.17
CA ASP A 61 7.94 -7.05 27.52
C ASP A 61 6.46 -7.22 27.94
N VAL A 62 5.55 -6.55 27.21
CA VAL A 62 4.10 -6.67 27.34
C VAL A 62 3.48 -7.62 26.29
N PRO A 63 2.24 -8.12 26.50
CA PRO A 63 1.53 -9.02 25.58
C PRO A 63 1.07 -8.37 24.26
N VAL A 64 2.02 -7.95 23.42
CA VAL A 64 1.77 -7.41 22.07
C VAL A 64 1.25 -8.51 21.13
N LYS A 65 0.39 -8.18 20.16
CA LYS A 65 -0.05 -9.13 19.11
C LYS A 65 0.43 -8.71 17.72
N ILE A 66 0.64 -7.42 17.52
CA ILE A 66 0.97 -6.81 16.24
C ILE A 66 2.20 -5.94 16.42
N VAL A 67 3.17 -6.06 15.52
CA VAL A 67 4.32 -5.15 15.46
C VAL A 67 4.39 -4.48 14.10
N VAL A 68 4.65 -3.18 14.09
CA VAL A 68 5.04 -2.46 12.88
C VAL A 68 6.54 -2.24 12.91
N ARG A 69 7.21 -2.59 11.82
CA ARG A 69 8.66 -2.40 11.66
C ARG A 69 8.95 -1.93 10.25
N ASP A 70 10.00 -1.14 10.12
CA ASP A 70 10.55 -0.77 8.82
C ASP A 70 10.90 -2.02 7.98
N ARG A 71 10.68 -1.94 6.66
CA ARG A 71 10.91 -3.05 5.72
C ARG A 71 12.32 -3.67 5.77
N SER A 72 13.31 -2.92 6.25
CA SER A 72 14.69 -3.41 6.41
C SER A 72 14.93 -4.24 7.66
N LYS A 73 13.96 -4.30 8.58
CA LYS A 73 14.10 -4.96 9.88
C LYS A 73 13.58 -6.39 9.85
N ILE A 74 14.20 -7.21 10.69
CA ILE A 74 13.78 -8.60 10.90
C ILE A 74 12.41 -8.59 11.61
N ILE A 75 11.50 -9.46 11.18
CA ILE A 75 10.19 -9.65 11.81
C ILE A 75 10.27 -10.24 13.23
N ASP A 76 9.21 -10.10 14.01
CA ASP A 76 8.96 -10.92 15.19
C ASP A 76 8.21 -12.19 14.76
N GLY A 77 8.88 -13.34 14.78
CA GLY A 77 8.31 -14.62 14.31
C GLY A 77 7.10 -15.14 15.10
N ARG A 78 6.69 -14.49 16.20
CA ARG A 78 5.53 -14.90 17.01
C ARG A 78 4.31 -14.00 16.83
N ARG A 79 4.42 -12.91 16.07
CA ARG A 79 3.42 -11.83 16.01
C ARG A 79 2.93 -11.59 14.59
N TYR A 80 1.85 -10.83 14.48
CA TYR A 80 1.45 -10.27 13.20
C TYR A 80 2.38 -9.10 12.88
N ASN A 81 3.08 -9.14 11.74
CA ASN A 81 4.07 -8.12 11.36
C ASN A 81 3.54 -7.27 10.22
N ILE A 82 3.56 -5.95 10.41
CA ILE A 82 3.22 -4.94 9.41
C ILE A 82 4.53 -4.29 8.93
N CYS A 83 4.73 -4.30 7.61
CA CYS A 83 5.90 -3.77 6.94
C CYS A 83 5.70 -2.29 6.65
N TYR A 84 6.42 -1.42 7.36
CA TYR A 84 6.45 -0.01 7.06
C TYR A 84 7.31 0.26 5.82
N LEU A 85 6.80 1.11 4.93
CA LEU A 85 7.62 1.83 3.96
C LEU A 85 7.02 3.21 3.69
N ASN A 86 7.89 4.21 3.57
CA ASN A 86 7.48 5.51 3.05
C ASN A 86 7.07 5.40 1.57
N ALA A 87 5.80 5.69 1.26
CA ALA A 87 5.24 5.47 -0.07
C ALA A 87 5.17 6.75 -0.92
N LEU A 88 5.08 7.93 -0.31
CA LEU A 88 4.99 9.20 -1.02
C LEU A 88 6.04 10.24 -0.60
N GLN A 89 6.95 9.86 0.27
CA GLN A 89 8.24 10.53 0.43
C GLN A 89 9.38 9.51 0.34
N THR A 90 10.61 9.99 0.24
CA THR A 90 11.79 9.12 0.30
C THR A 90 11.91 8.49 1.69
N GLN A 91 12.53 7.32 1.79
CA GLN A 91 12.89 6.77 3.10
C GLN A 91 13.87 7.71 3.84
N PRO A 92 14.14 7.50 5.15
CA PRO A 92 15.12 8.29 5.89
C PRO A 92 16.48 8.36 5.20
N VAL A 93 17.21 9.47 5.39
CA VAL A 93 18.36 9.94 4.57
C VAL A 93 19.55 8.95 4.43
N SER A 94 19.57 7.84 5.17
CA SER A 94 20.59 6.78 5.08
C SER A 94 20.05 5.39 4.73
N ALA A 95 18.74 5.26 4.52
CA ALA A 95 18.08 4.01 4.18
C ALA A 95 18.15 3.72 2.68
N ASP A 96 18.00 2.44 2.31
CA ASP A 96 17.68 2.08 0.92
C ASP A 96 16.36 2.77 0.51
N GLY A 97 16.36 3.45 -0.64
CA GLY A 97 15.26 4.33 -1.03
C GLY A 97 15.24 5.69 -0.33
N GLY A 98 16.33 6.10 0.32
CA GLY A 98 16.49 7.43 0.90
C GLY A 98 16.76 8.53 -0.13
N LEU A 99 16.75 9.79 0.31
CA LEU A 99 16.83 10.97 -0.57
C LEU A 99 18.01 10.96 -1.55
N ASP A 100 19.21 10.62 -1.08
CA ASP A 100 20.41 10.59 -1.94
C ASP A 100 20.32 9.53 -3.03
N TRP A 101 19.68 8.38 -2.73
CA TRP A 101 19.43 7.35 -3.73
C TRP A 101 18.45 7.82 -4.79
N TRP A 102 17.36 8.50 -4.40
CA TRP A 102 16.41 9.07 -5.36
C TRP A 102 17.05 10.16 -6.22
N ARG A 103 17.80 11.10 -5.63
CA ARG A 103 18.54 12.13 -6.39
C ARG A 103 19.51 11.52 -7.40
N LYS A 104 20.16 10.42 -7.04
CA LYS A 104 21.15 9.77 -7.92
C LYS A 104 20.50 8.99 -9.07
N ASN A 105 19.40 8.28 -8.80
CA ASN A 105 18.86 7.29 -9.74
C ASN A 105 17.56 7.73 -10.43
N HIS A 106 16.82 8.65 -9.81
CA HIS A 106 15.42 8.96 -10.13
C HIS A 106 15.07 10.42 -9.79
N ASP A 107 15.99 11.37 -10.05
CA ASP A 107 15.80 12.78 -9.68
C ASP A 107 14.54 13.42 -10.29
N ASP A 108 14.12 12.91 -11.44
CA ASP A 108 12.92 13.34 -12.16
C ASP A 108 11.59 12.84 -11.53
N LEU A 109 11.69 11.91 -10.57
CA LEU A 109 10.58 11.39 -9.76
C LEU A 109 10.47 12.09 -8.40
N LEU A 110 11.22 13.17 -8.18
CA LEU A 110 11.12 14.02 -7.00
C LEU A 110 10.40 15.33 -7.36
N VAL A 111 9.48 15.77 -6.49
CA VAL A 111 8.82 17.06 -6.67
C VAL A 111 9.87 18.16 -6.60
N LYS A 112 9.77 19.15 -7.51
CA LYS A 112 10.67 20.30 -7.56
C LYS A 112 9.93 21.58 -7.18
N LYS A 113 10.56 22.37 -6.31
CA LYS A 113 10.14 23.73 -5.98
C LYS A 113 10.37 24.68 -7.17
N PRO A 114 9.72 25.86 -7.18
CA PRO A 114 10.15 26.96 -8.04
C PRO A 114 11.65 27.25 -7.81
N GLY A 115 12.48 27.07 -8.84
CA GLY A 115 13.94 27.14 -8.74
C GLY A 115 14.66 25.81 -8.95
N GLY A 116 13.94 24.69 -9.00
CA GLY A 116 14.47 23.38 -9.40
C GLY A 116 15.03 22.53 -8.25
N GLU A 117 15.04 23.04 -7.03
CA GLU A 117 15.39 22.26 -5.83
C GLU A 117 14.29 21.24 -5.49
N VAL A 118 14.66 20.13 -4.85
CA VAL A 118 13.69 19.11 -4.41
C VAL A 118 12.81 19.68 -3.29
N ALA A 119 11.51 19.38 -3.33
CA ALA A 119 10.62 19.59 -2.19
C ALA A 119 10.97 18.63 -1.06
N ILE A 120 11.34 19.18 0.10
CA ILE A 120 11.79 18.44 1.29
C ILE A 120 10.81 18.70 2.42
N ASP A 121 10.39 17.63 3.08
CA ASP A 121 9.71 17.69 4.36
C ASP A 121 10.69 18.21 5.43
N PRO A 122 10.43 19.39 6.04
CA PRO A 122 11.38 19.99 6.96
C PRO A 122 11.50 19.24 8.29
N GLU A 123 10.48 18.48 8.70
CA GLU A 123 10.51 17.73 9.97
C GLU A 123 11.38 16.48 9.83
N TRP A 124 11.26 15.77 8.71
CA TRP A 124 11.90 14.46 8.52
C TRP A 124 13.09 14.47 7.56
N GLN A 125 13.33 15.59 6.86
CA GLN A 125 14.38 15.74 5.84
C GLN A 125 14.23 14.75 4.66
N GLU A 126 12.99 14.36 4.36
CA GLU A 126 12.64 13.42 3.30
C GLU A 126 12.15 14.17 2.05
N GLY A 127 12.45 13.66 0.85
CA GLY A 127 11.98 14.26 -0.40
C GLY A 127 10.58 13.81 -0.77
N ILE A 128 9.75 14.70 -1.31
CA ILE A 128 8.41 14.33 -1.77
C ILE A 128 8.50 13.63 -3.13
N LEU A 129 7.89 12.45 -3.25
CA LEU A 129 7.84 11.70 -4.52
C LEU A 129 6.78 12.30 -5.45
N ASP A 130 7.15 12.54 -6.70
CA ASP A 130 6.30 13.21 -7.68
C ASP A 130 5.36 12.22 -8.36
N ILE A 131 4.11 12.16 -7.89
CA ILE A 131 3.04 11.35 -8.49
C ILE A 131 2.12 12.15 -9.42
N SER A 132 2.56 13.30 -9.94
CA SER A 132 1.72 14.22 -10.74
C SER A 132 1.21 13.63 -12.06
N THR A 133 1.97 12.75 -12.69
CA THR A 133 1.60 12.13 -13.97
C THR A 133 1.45 10.61 -13.84
N GLY A 134 0.65 10.02 -14.74
CA GLY A 134 0.50 8.56 -14.80
C GLY A 134 1.82 7.83 -15.04
N ASP A 135 2.72 8.40 -15.85
CA ASP A 135 4.06 7.84 -16.06
C ASP A 135 4.87 7.79 -14.76
N LYS A 136 4.92 8.92 -14.02
CA LYS A 136 5.66 8.97 -12.77
C LYS A 136 5.05 8.04 -11.71
N ARG A 137 3.71 8.00 -11.60
CA ARG A 137 3.00 7.03 -10.74
C ARG A 137 3.42 5.59 -11.03
N ASN A 138 3.44 5.20 -12.31
CA ASN A 138 3.84 3.85 -12.70
C ASN A 138 5.30 3.56 -12.34
N ARG A 139 6.22 4.47 -12.66
CA ARG A 139 7.66 4.28 -12.41
C ARG A 139 7.98 4.21 -10.92
N ILE A 140 7.36 5.06 -10.09
CA ILE A 140 7.48 4.99 -8.63
C ILE A 140 6.91 3.67 -8.12
N LEU A 141 5.73 3.26 -8.60
CA LEU A 141 5.11 2.01 -8.18
C LEU A 141 5.99 0.81 -8.54
N GLU A 142 6.59 0.74 -9.73
CA GLU A 142 7.48 -0.37 -10.11
C GLU A 142 8.67 -0.54 -9.16
N ILE A 143 9.23 0.57 -8.65
CA ILE A 143 10.26 0.53 -7.61
C ILE A 143 9.69 -0.06 -6.31
N GLN A 144 8.53 0.43 -5.87
CA GLN A 144 7.89 -0.01 -4.63
C GLN A 144 7.36 -1.44 -4.70
N LYS A 145 6.97 -1.94 -5.88
CA LYS A 145 6.56 -3.35 -6.08
C LYS A 145 7.65 -4.31 -5.60
N LYS A 146 8.91 -4.00 -5.86
CA LYS A 146 10.03 -4.78 -5.32
C LYS A 146 10.01 -4.77 -3.79
N TRP A 147 9.86 -3.61 -3.15
CA TRP A 147 9.83 -3.49 -1.70
C TRP A 147 8.64 -4.22 -1.07
N ILE A 148 7.45 -4.11 -1.66
CA ILE A 148 6.24 -4.82 -1.22
C ILE A 148 6.44 -6.34 -1.32
N LYS A 149 7.03 -6.83 -2.42
CA LYS A 149 7.37 -8.25 -2.57
C LYS A 149 8.42 -8.71 -1.55
N ASP A 150 9.40 -7.87 -1.26
CA ASP A 150 10.43 -8.16 -0.25
C ASP A 150 9.80 -8.23 1.17
N CYS A 151 8.78 -7.40 1.48
CA CYS A 151 7.99 -7.53 2.70
C CYS A 151 7.32 -8.92 2.79
N LYS A 152 6.66 -9.37 1.72
CA LYS A 152 6.05 -10.72 1.70
C LYS A 152 7.09 -11.81 1.89
N THR A 153 8.22 -11.71 1.18
CA THR A 153 9.33 -12.68 1.25
C THR A 153 9.92 -12.72 2.67
N SER A 154 9.94 -11.58 3.36
CA SER A 154 10.39 -11.44 4.75
C SER A 154 9.30 -11.83 5.77
N MET A 155 8.21 -12.46 5.32
CA MET A 155 7.12 -12.99 6.13
C MET A 155 6.29 -11.93 6.88
N PHE A 156 6.33 -10.67 6.43
CA PHE A 156 5.32 -9.68 6.83
C PHE A 156 3.94 -10.10 6.29
N LYS A 157 2.89 -9.71 7.02
CA LYS A 157 1.49 -10.05 6.71
C LYS A 157 0.67 -8.83 6.27
N GLY A 158 1.11 -7.64 6.65
CA GLY A 158 0.54 -6.38 6.20
C GLY A 158 1.61 -5.37 5.79
N VAL A 159 1.18 -4.27 5.19
CA VAL A 159 2.00 -3.14 4.75
C VAL A 159 1.37 -1.83 5.22
N GLU A 160 2.20 -0.92 5.71
CA GLU A 160 1.84 0.47 6.01
C GLU A 160 2.58 1.40 5.02
N PRO A 161 1.88 1.92 3.99
CA PRO A 161 2.41 2.96 3.11
C PRO A 161 2.30 4.33 3.79
N ASP A 162 3.43 4.91 4.19
CA ASP A 162 3.43 6.20 4.90
C ASP A 162 3.34 7.42 3.96
N ASN A 163 3.04 8.57 4.57
CA ASN A 163 2.95 9.90 3.97
C ASN A 163 1.87 10.04 2.89
N LEU A 164 0.73 9.39 3.08
CA LEU A 164 -0.43 9.53 2.18
C LEU A 164 -0.90 11.00 2.02
N ASP A 165 -0.58 11.85 2.99
CA ASP A 165 -0.87 13.27 3.04
C ASP A 165 0.18 14.17 2.34
N SER A 166 1.19 13.59 1.67
CA SER A 166 2.25 14.31 0.96
C SER A 166 1.73 15.35 -0.05
N TYR A 167 0.51 15.21 -0.55
CA TYR A 167 -0.12 16.21 -1.44
C TYR A 167 -0.19 17.60 -0.79
N THR A 168 -0.25 17.68 0.54
CA THR A 168 -0.24 18.94 1.31
C THR A 168 1.14 19.64 1.26
N ARG A 169 2.20 18.89 0.97
CA ARG A 169 3.61 19.32 0.93
C ARG A 169 4.21 19.24 -0.47
N ALA A 170 3.40 18.92 -1.48
CA ALA A 170 3.85 18.65 -2.84
C ALA A 170 4.03 19.91 -3.71
N GLU A 171 4.09 21.12 -3.14
CA GLU A 171 4.26 22.38 -3.89
C GLU A 171 3.21 22.58 -5.01
N GLY A 172 2.01 22.00 -4.83
CA GLY A 172 0.94 22.00 -5.83
C GLY A 172 1.15 21.06 -7.03
N ALA A 173 2.19 20.21 -7.02
CA ALA A 173 2.48 19.29 -8.12
C ALA A 173 1.40 18.20 -8.30
N PHE A 174 0.78 17.76 -7.20
CA PHE A 174 -0.32 16.79 -7.22
C PHE A 174 -1.26 17.00 -6.03
N ASP A 175 -2.47 16.46 -6.14
CA ASP A 175 -3.54 16.59 -5.14
C ASP A 175 -3.93 15.24 -4.51
N LEU A 176 -4.94 15.26 -3.64
CA LEU A 176 -5.48 14.05 -3.01
C LEU A 176 -6.00 13.02 -4.03
N ASN A 177 -6.46 13.43 -5.22
CA ASN A 177 -6.92 12.49 -6.23
C ASN A 177 -5.76 11.71 -6.84
N ALA A 178 -4.62 12.36 -7.09
CA ALA A 178 -3.41 11.66 -7.50
C ALA A 178 -2.95 10.65 -6.44
N THR A 179 -3.02 11.00 -5.15
CA THR A 179 -2.78 10.05 -4.04
C THR A 179 -3.72 8.86 -4.12
N LYS A 180 -5.03 9.08 -4.30
CA LYS A 180 -6.04 8.01 -4.43
C LYS A 180 -5.72 7.08 -5.60
N GLU A 181 -5.38 7.62 -6.76
CA GLU A 181 -5.03 6.85 -7.96
C GLU A 181 -3.78 6.00 -7.74
N PHE A 182 -2.72 6.58 -7.17
CA PHE A 182 -1.49 5.86 -6.87
C PHE A 182 -1.73 4.75 -5.84
N MET A 183 -2.49 5.05 -4.78
CA MET A 183 -2.78 4.07 -3.73
C MET A 183 -3.69 2.93 -4.19
N LYS A 184 -4.64 3.16 -5.12
CA LYS A 184 -5.42 2.07 -5.74
C LYS A 184 -4.51 1.03 -6.39
N ALA A 185 -3.51 1.49 -7.14
CA ALA A 185 -2.55 0.61 -7.80
C ALA A 185 -1.59 -0.06 -6.79
N PHE A 186 -1.18 0.66 -5.74
CA PHE A 186 -0.39 0.12 -4.63
C PHE A 186 -1.13 -1.02 -3.91
N VAL A 187 -2.36 -0.76 -3.46
CA VAL A 187 -3.19 -1.72 -2.73
C VAL A 187 -3.45 -2.96 -3.57
N LYS A 188 -3.82 -2.78 -4.84
CA LYS A 188 -4.00 -3.89 -5.79
C LYS A 188 -2.79 -4.81 -5.82
N TYR A 189 -1.59 -4.24 -6.00
CA TYR A 189 -0.38 -5.05 -6.06
C TYR A 189 -0.04 -5.73 -4.72
N ALA A 190 -0.22 -5.05 -3.59
CA ALA A 190 -0.01 -5.65 -2.27
C ALA A 190 -0.97 -6.82 -2.01
N HIS A 191 -2.23 -6.69 -2.44
CA HIS A 191 -3.22 -7.77 -2.38
C HIS A 191 -2.82 -8.94 -3.29
N GLU A 192 -2.26 -8.70 -4.48
CA GLU A 192 -1.67 -9.74 -5.34
C GLU A 192 -0.52 -10.50 -4.65
N GLN A 193 0.18 -9.87 -3.68
CA GLN A 193 1.19 -10.54 -2.86
C GLN A 193 0.61 -11.22 -1.59
N GLY A 194 -0.70 -11.12 -1.36
CA GLY A 194 -1.37 -11.64 -0.16
C GLY A 194 -0.96 -10.89 1.10
N LEU A 195 -0.85 -9.56 1.02
CA LEU A 195 -0.58 -8.65 2.13
C LEU A 195 -1.81 -7.78 2.39
N ALA A 196 -2.17 -7.57 3.66
CA ALA A 196 -3.14 -6.53 4.03
C ALA A 196 -2.49 -5.13 3.95
N VAL A 197 -3.27 -4.08 3.70
CA VAL A 197 -2.74 -2.71 3.57
C VAL A 197 -3.43 -1.76 4.52
N ALA A 198 -2.63 -1.03 5.31
CA ALA A 198 -3.10 0.03 6.18
C ALA A 198 -3.32 1.33 5.40
N GLN A 199 -4.37 2.08 5.72
CA GLN A 199 -4.37 3.51 5.51
C GLN A 199 -3.54 4.17 6.62
N LYS A 200 -2.50 4.92 6.26
CA LYS A 200 -1.72 5.70 7.22
C LYS A 200 -2.22 7.15 7.24
N ASN A 201 -2.73 7.59 8.40
CA ASN A 201 -3.28 8.94 8.60
C ASN A 201 -4.27 9.35 7.46
N THR A 202 -4.26 10.62 7.08
CA THR A 202 -5.04 11.18 5.96
C THR A 202 -6.55 10.98 6.12
N ALA A 203 -7.10 11.57 7.18
CA ALA A 203 -8.53 11.51 7.49
C ALA A 203 -9.40 12.04 6.33
N GLU A 204 -8.87 12.91 5.47
CA GLU A 204 -9.54 13.47 4.30
C GLU A 204 -9.97 12.41 3.27
N LEU A 205 -9.39 11.20 3.33
CA LEU A 205 -9.87 10.07 2.54
C LEU A 205 -11.27 9.61 2.97
N GLY A 206 -11.61 9.74 4.25
CA GLY A 206 -12.86 9.25 4.82
C GLY A 206 -13.17 7.82 4.38
N SER A 207 -14.44 7.57 4.04
CA SER A 207 -14.86 6.24 3.59
C SER A 207 -14.27 5.80 2.25
N ALA A 208 -13.72 6.73 1.44
CA ALA A 208 -13.08 6.39 0.17
C ALA A 208 -11.80 5.56 0.37
N GLY A 209 -11.11 5.72 1.51
CA GLY A 209 -9.95 4.91 1.86
C GLY A 209 -10.24 3.40 1.80
N LYS A 210 -11.32 2.97 2.48
CA LYS A 210 -11.76 1.57 2.44
C LYS A 210 -12.50 1.22 1.15
N LYS A 211 -13.47 2.03 0.74
CA LYS A 211 -14.44 1.66 -0.33
C LYS A 211 -13.88 1.81 -1.74
N GLU A 212 -13.01 2.79 -1.96
CA GLU A 212 -12.50 3.08 -3.30
C GLU A 212 -11.04 2.67 -3.47
N ILE A 213 -10.19 2.97 -2.50
CA ILE A 213 -8.76 2.60 -2.56
C ILE A 213 -8.57 1.12 -2.21
N GLY A 214 -9.35 0.61 -1.26
CA GLY A 214 -9.29 -0.79 -0.83
C GLY A 214 -8.36 -1.05 0.36
N PHE A 215 -8.04 -0.02 1.15
CA PHE A 215 -7.34 -0.23 2.42
C PHE A 215 -8.14 -1.16 3.32
N ASP A 216 -7.44 -2.04 4.02
CA ASP A 216 -8.06 -3.10 4.83
C ASP A 216 -8.34 -2.64 6.25
N PHE A 217 -7.47 -1.80 6.80
CA PHE A 217 -7.51 -1.20 8.14
C PHE A 217 -6.80 0.16 8.13
N ALA A 218 -6.74 0.88 9.25
CA ALA A 218 -5.96 2.12 9.36
C ALA A 218 -4.94 2.10 10.52
N ILE A 219 -3.87 2.86 10.37
CA ILE A 219 -2.92 3.20 11.44
C ILE A 219 -2.87 4.73 11.51
N THR A 220 -3.15 5.28 12.68
CA THR A 220 -3.36 6.72 12.86
C THR A 220 -2.47 7.26 13.97
N GLU A 221 -1.91 8.44 13.77
CA GLU A 221 -1.07 9.14 14.73
C GLU A 221 -1.76 10.43 15.17
N ASP A 222 -1.92 10.61 16.49
CA ASP A 222 -2.56 11.78 17.12
C ASP A 222 -3.98 12.08 16.58
N CYS A 223 -4.74 11.06 16.16
CA CYS A 223 -6.10 11.31 15.66
C CYS A 223 -6.97 11.95 16.75
N GLN A 224 -6.68 11.72 18.04
CA GLN A 224 -7.48 12.27 19.12
C GLN A 224 -7.21 13.76 19.31
N ALA A 225 -5.95 14.15 19.21
CA ALA A 225 -5.53 15.54 19.29
C ALA A 225 -6.05 16.36 18.10
N ARG A 226 -6.25 15.71 16.93
CA ARG A 226 -6.78 16.34 15.71
C ARG A 226 -8.30 16.25 15.53
N ASP A 227 -9.01 15.59 16.46
CA ASP A 227 -10.45 15.30 16.33
C ASP A 227 -10.81 14.49 15.06
N GLU A 228 -9.92 13.59 14.64
CA GLU A 228 -10.05 12.81 13.40
C GLU A 228 -10.47 11.36 13.65
N CYS A 229 -10.41 10.86 14.89
CA CYS A 229 -10.68 9.44 15.18
C CYS A 229 -12.07 8.98 14.73
N GLY A 230 -13.07 9.88 14.74
CA GLY A 230 -14.42 9.59 14.26
C GLY A 230 -14.45 9.21 12.77
N THR A 231 -13.63 9.87 11.95
CA THR A 231 -13.52 9.62 10.51
C THR A 231 -12.98 8.23 10.21
N TYR A 232 -11.96 7.79 10.96
CA TYR A 232 -11.42 6.43 10.83
C TYR A 232 -12.40 5.37 11.34
N ALA A 233 -13.10 5.65 12.45
CA ALA A 233 -14.13 4.75 12.96
C ALA A 233 -15.31 4.59 11.97
N GLU A 234 -15.72 5.66 11.29
CA GLU A 234 -16.75 5.58 10.25
C GLU A 234 -16.30 4.72 9.06
N ALA A 235 -15.05 4.87 8.63
CA ALA A 235 -14.50 4.15 7.49
C ALA A 235 -14.18 2.68 7.81
N PHE A 236 -13.61 2.39 8.98
CA PHE A 236 -13.01 1.09 9.32
C PHE A 236 -13.67 0.39 10.52
N GLY A 237 -14.64 1.00 11.20
CA GLY A 237 -15.21 0.44 12.43
C GLY A 237 -14.16 0.36 13.53
N ASN A 238 -13.91 -0.84 14.05
CA ASN A 238 -12.85 -1.08 15.05
C ASN A 238 -11.51 -1.49 14.41
N ASP A 239 -11.45 -1.60 13.07
CA ASP A 239 -10.25 -2.03 12.34
C ASP A 239 -9.29 -0.85 12.09
N PHE A 240 -8.93 -0.14 13.16
CA PHE A 240 -7.82 0.82 13.12
C PHE A 240 -6.98 0.76 14.38
N PHE A 241 -5.72 1.18 14.25
CA PHE A 241 -4.76 1.27 15.34
C PHE A 241 -4.43 2.73 15.58
N GLN A 242 -4.44 3.13 16.84
CA GLN A 242 -4.24 4.51 17.23
C GLN A 242 -2.96 4.66 18.05
N ILE A 243 -2.12 5.59 17.62
CA ILE A 243 -0.86 5.95 18.25
C ILE A 243 -1.01 7.40 18.71
N GLU A 244 -0.91 7.64 20.00
CA GLU A 244 -0.92 8.99 20.57
C GLU A 244 0.46 9.33 21.12
N TYR A 245 0.92 10.56 20.93
CA TYR A 245 2.22 11.00 21.44
C TYR A 245 2.12 11.83 22.73
N THR A 246 0.90 12.20 23.12
CA THR A 246 0.63 12.98 24.32
C THR A 246 -0.12 12.18 25.37
N ASP A 247 0.14 12.48 26.64
CA ASP A 247 -0.59 11.89 27.77
C ASP A 247 -2.10 12.21 27.71
N GLU A 248 -2.45 13.44 27.34
CA GLU A 248 -3.83 13.90 27.21
C GLU A 248 -4.58 13.16 26.09
N GLY A 249 -3.99 13.13 24.88
CA GLY A 249 -4.56 12.42 23.73
C GLY A 249 -4.73 10.93 24.02
N PHE A 250 -3.72 10.30 24.63
CA PHE A 250 -3.79 8.90 25.05
C PHE A 250 -4.92 8.63 26.05
N LYS A 251 -4.99 9.39 27.15
CA LYS A 251 -6.03 9.19 28.19
C LYS A 251 -7.45 9.36 27.63
N LYS A 252 -7.67 10.40 26.82
CA LYS A 252 -8.96 10.63 26.15
C LYS A 252 -9.32 9.48 25.21
N SER A 253 -8.34 9.00 24.45
CA SER A 253 -8.53 7.85 23.56
C SER A 253 -8.88 6.58 24.31
N CYS A 254 -8.23 6.31 25.44
CA CYS A 254 -8.57 5.17 26.27
C CYS A 254 -9.98 5.26 26.84
N ALA A 255 -10.40 6.45 27.30
CA ALA A 255 -11.77 6.66 27.79
C ALA A 255 -12.81 6.47 26.67
N ASP A 256 -12.54 7.00 25.47
CA ASP A 256 -13.49 7.00 24.37
C ASP A 256 -13.62 5.62 23.71
N ARG A 257 -12.49 4.89 23.54
CA ARG A 257 -12.45 3.67 22.70
C ARG A 257 -11.53 2.54 23.18
N GLY A 258 -10.94 2.66 24.37
CA GLY A 258 -10.17 1.58 24.99
C GLY A 258 -10.94 0.26 25.04
N GLY A 259 -10.26 -0.84 24.75
CA GLY A 259 -10.84 -2.18 24.71
C GLY A 259 -11.61 -2.54 23.43
N ARG A 260 -11.90 -1.56 22.56
CA ARG A 260 -12.51 -1.78 21.23
C ARG A 260 -11.52 -1.57 20.09
N VAL A 261 -10.74 -0.50 20.21
CA VAL A 261 -9.68 -0.10 19.28
C VAL A 261 -8.35 -0.28 19.98
N SER A 262 -7.33 -0.69 19.25
CA SER A 262 -5.97 -0.79 19.78
C SER A 262 -5.37 0.60 19.87
N VAL A 263 -5.22 1.10 21.09
CA VAL A 263 -4.70 2.44 21.39
C VAL A 263 -3.40 2.28 22.17
N ILE A 264 -2.34 2.96 21.70
CA ILE A 264 -1.06 3.05 22.41
C ILE A 264 -0.64 4.50 22.58
N ARG A 265 0.20 4.72 23.59
CA ARG A 265 1.07 5.90 23.66
C ARG A 265 2.47 5.53 23.23
N ARG A 266 3.10 6.38 22.40
CA ARG A 266 4.54 6.30 22.08
C ARG A 266 5.23 7.63 22.34
N ASP A 267 6.56 7.59 22.41
CA ASP A 267 7.37 8.80 22.20
C ASP A 267 7.37 9.18 20.71
N ARG A 268 7.53 10.47 20.42
CA ARG A 268 7.44 11.01 19.04
C ARG A 268 8.48 10.40 18.09
N ASN A 269 9.66 10.07 18.61
CA ASN A 269 10.76 9.50 17.82
C ASN A 269 10.69 7.96 17.73
N VAL A 270 9.68 7.36 18.37
CA VAL A 270 9.40 5.93 18.41
C VAL A 270 10.67 5.09 18.68
N VAL A 271 11.48 5.55 19.63
CA VAL A 271 12.78 4.96 19.98
C VAL A 271 12.61 3.53 20.51
N PRO A 272 13.62 2.65 20.40
CA PRO A 272 13.50 1.28 20.90
C PRO A 272 13.55 1.21 22.42
N TYR A 273 13.06 0.10 22.98
CA TYR A 273 13.16 -0.21 24.40
C TYR A 273 14.60 -0.07 24.92
N GLY A 274 14.76 0.58 26.07
CA GLY A 274 16.05 0.84 26.72
C GLY A 274 16.69 2.18 26.35
N HIS A 275 16.14 2.92 25.40
CA HIS A 275 16.48 4.34 25.18
C HIS A 275 15.88 5.22 26.29
N GLU A 276 16.54 6.33 26.63
CA GLU A 276 16.10 7.21 27.74
C GLU A 276 14.73 7.86 27.49
N ASP A 277 14.45 8.21 26.23
CA ASP A 277 13.17 8.78 25.79
C ASP A 277 12.06 7.74 25.55
N TYR A 278 12.29 6.45 25.83
CA TYR A 278 11.33 5.40 25.51
C TYR A 278 10.02 5.57 26.28
N VAL A 279 8.91 5.71 25.54
CA VAL A 279 7.55 5.70 26.11
C VAL A 279 6.72 4.66 25.40
N TYR A 280 6.16 3.70 26.13
CA TYR A 280 5.18 2.76 25.61
C TYR A 280 4.11 2.52 26.65
N GLU A 281 2.87 2.91 26.34
CA GLU A 281 1.72 2.66 27.20
C GLU A 281 0.56 2.07 26.40
N VAL A 282 -0.25 1.26 27.06
CA VAL A 282 -1.46 0.63 26.52
C VAL A 282 -2.63 1.01 27.40
N CYS A 283 -3.83 1.10 26.83
CA CYS A 283 -4.99 1.44 27.65
C CYS A 283 -5.16 0.47 28.82
N PRO A 284 -5.56 0.97 30.00
CA PRO A 284 -5.86 0.11 31.13
C PRO A 284 -6.99 -0.86 30.75
N PRO A 285 -7.02 -2.07 31.31
CA PRO A 285 -8.15 -2.99 31.13
C PRO A 285 -9.44 -2.27 31.52
N THR A 286 -10.46 -2.34 30.66
CA THR A 286 -11.80 -1.90 31.01
C THR A 286 -12.33 -2.81 32.11
N VAL A 287 -12.57 -2.25 33.31
CA VAL A 287 -13.13 -2.95 34.47
C VAL A 287 -14.65 -3.03 34.35
#